data_AF-A0A066XWL4-F1
#
_entry.id   AF-A0A066XWL4-F1
#
_cell.length_a   1.000
_cell.length_b   1.000
_cell.length_c   1.000
_cell.angle_alpha   90.00
_cell.angle_beta   90.00
_cell.angle_gamma   90.00
#
_symmetry.space_group_name_H-M   'P 1'
#
loop_
_entity.id
_entity.type
_entity.pdbx_description
1 polymer ?
#
loop_
_entity_poly.entity_id
_entity_poly.type
_entity_poly.pdbx_seq_one_letter_code
_entity_poly.pdbx_strand_id
1 'polypeptide(L)'
;MPLLVDESAANPLLCHEPAEETTTVSAHMSARIHAYDKKLAAAYNEIENPPAGLCIYIKIRPQGFNFETEDRCYHRRFHSRRLRLHNPEALPDLPFVTRLTIRSGSWGSDAVDATDIRPLSPLVPLQCLVHLPAVQEWNAPWLWERPMPTTLPSKTIREQYNWP
;
A
#
# COMPACT_ATOMS: atom_id res chain seq x y z
N MET A 1 -3.62 18.27 20.81
CA MET A 1 -4.83 18.22 19.93
C MET A 1 -5.89 17.40 20.65
N PRO A 2 -7.13 17.89 20.80
CA PRO A 2 -8.18 17.08 21.39
C PRO A 2 -8.53 15.97 20.40
N LEU A 3 -8.46 14.72 20.87
CA LEU A 3 -8.97 13.57 20.12
C LEU A 3 -10.49 13.65 20.15
N LEU A 4 -11.15 13.47 19.00
CA LEU A 4 -12.58 13.18 18.97
C LEU A 4 -12.75 11.77 19.53
N VAL A 5 -12.93 11.68 20.85
CA VAL A 5 -13.20 10.43 21.55
C VAL A 5 -14.70 10.34 21.73
N ASP A 6 -15.32 9.32 21.15
CA ASP A 6 -16.67 8.95 21.54
C ASP A 6 -16.58 8.26 22.90
N GLU A 7 -16.78 9.03 23.97
CA GLU A 7 -16.76 8.53 25.35
C GLU A 7 -17.89 7.52 25.63
N SER A 8 -18.89 7.42 24.74
CA SER A 8 -20.03 6.51 24.84
C SER A 8 -19.88 5.22 24.03
N ALA A 9 -18.85 5.12 23.18
CA ALA A 9 -18.59 3.93 22.38
C ALA A 9 -17.99 2.81 23.25
N ALA A 10 -18.86 2.06 23.94
CA ALA A 10 -18.47 0.90 24.74
C ALA A 10 -17.73 -0.19 23.92
N ASN A 11 -17.91 -0.21 22.59
CA ASN A 11 -17.25 -1.15 21.68
C ASN A 11 -16.76 -0.44 20.41
N PRO A 12 -15.56 -0.78 19.89
CA PRO A 12 -15.11 -0.32 18.58
C PRO A 12 -16.12 -0.70 17.49
N LEU A 13 -16.36 0.20 16.54
CA LEU A 13 -17.18 -0.12 15.38
C LEU A 13 -16.62 -1.36 14.68
N LEU A 14 -17.48 -2.32 14.33
CA LEU A 14 -17.08 -3.54 13.62
C LEU A 14 -16.38 -3.25 12.28
N CYS A 15 -16.60 -2.06 11.70
CA CYS A 15 -15.93 -1.61 10.48
C CYS A 15 -14.51 -1.07 10.70
N HIS A 16 -14.15 -0.72 11.93
CA HIS A 16 -12.85 -0.14 12.22
C HIS A 16 -11.77 -1.22 12.16
N GLU A 17 -10.81 -1.03 11.27
CA GLU A 17 -9.70 -1.96 11.11
C GLU A 17 -8.85 -2.02 12.38
N PRO A 18 -8.62 -3.21 12.98
CA PRO A 18 -7.73 -3.38 14.11
C PRO A 18 -6.29 -2.99 13.77
N ALA A 19 -5.61 -2.33 14.70
CA ALA A 19 -4.22 -1.92 14.49
C ALA A 19 -3.28 -3.12 14.27
N GLU A 20 -3.53 -4.23 14.96
CA GLU A 20 -2.75 -5.46 14.88
C GLU A 20 -2.75 -6.06 13.46
N GLU A 21 -3.89 -6.02 12.76
CA GLU A 21 -3.97 -6.49 11.38
C GLU A 21 -3.07 -5.67 10.46
N THR A 22 -3.16 -4.34 10.53
CA THR A 22 -2.29 -3.46 9.73
C THR A 22 -0.81 -3.66 10.07
N THR A 23 -0.48 -3.85 11.35
CA THR A 23 0.90 -4.10 11.80
C THR A 23 1.43 -5.41 11.21
N THR A 24 0.62 -6.47 11.23
CA THR A 24 0.97 -7.77 10.65
C THR A 24 1.19 -7.68 9.15
N VAL A 25 0.29 -7.01 8.41
CA VAL A 25 0.44 -6.82 6.96
C VAL A 25 1.65 -5.94 6.64
N SER A 26 1.89 -4.88 7.43
CA SER A 26 3.07 -4.01 7.27
C SER A 26 4.37 -4.76 7.50
N ALA A 27 4.43 -5.62 8.53
CA ALA A 27 5.58 -6.47 8.81
C ALA A 27 5.84 -7.45 7.66
N HIS A 28 4.80 -8.11 7.14
CA HIS A 28 4.94 -9.02 6.00
C HIS A 28 5.44 -8.31 4.74
N MET A 29 4.85 -7.16 4.40
CA MET A 29 5.31 -6.33 3.28
C MET A 29 6.77 -5.92 3.45
N SER A 30 7.14 -5.45 4.64
CA SER A 30 8.51 -5.02 4.95
C SER A 30 9.49 -6.17 4.79
N ALA A 31 9.20 -7.34 5.38
CA ALA A 31 10.05 -8.52 5.25
C ALA A 31 10.27 -8.93 3.79
N ARG A 32 9.24 -8.81 2.93
CA ARG A 32 9.36 -9.11 1.50
C ARG A 32 10.22 -8.10 0.75
N ILE A 33 10.09 -6.81 1.03
CA ILE A 33 10.94 -5.77 0.43
C ILE A 33 12.40 -6.01 0.84
N HIS A 34 12.66 -6.16 2.14
CA HIS A 34 13.99 -6.45 2.67
C HIS A 34 14.61 -7.71 2.04
N ALA A 35 13.86 -8.79 1.96
CA ALA A 35 14.36 -10.04 1.36
C ALA A 35 14.62 -9.90 -0.14
N TYR A 36 13.81 -9.13 -0.86
CA TYR A 36 13.99 -8.89 -2.29
C TYR A 36 15.24 -8.05 -2.54
N ASP A 37 15.38 -6.90 -1.86
CA ASP A 37 16.51 -5.99 -2.04
C ASP A 37 17.84 -6.65 -1.66
N LYS A 38 17.87 -7.42 -0.56
CA LYS A 38 19.06 -8.19 -0.17
C LYS A 38 19.47 -9.24 -1.21
N LYS A 39 18.50 -9.97 -1.76
CA LYS A 39 18.76 -10.94 -2.83
C LYS A 39 19.24 -10.25 -4.10
N LEU A 40 18.67 -9.10 -4.43
CA LEU A 40 19.05 -8.34 -5.61
C LEU A 40 20.47 -7.78 -5.48
N ALA A 41 20.82 -7.21 -4.33
CA ALA A 41 22.18 -6.75 -4.03
C ALA A 41 23.20 -7.90 -4.15
N ALA A 42 22.91 -9.05 -3.54
CA ALA A 42 23.79 -10.22 -3.59
C ALA A 42 23.97 -10.73 -5.03
N ALA A 43 22.86 -10.92 -5.76
CA ALA A 43 22.90 -11.43 -7.12
C ALA A 43 23.64 -10.48 -8.08
N TYR A 44 23.46 -9.16 -7.94
CA TYR A 44 24.13 -8.20 -8.81
C TYR A 44 25.66 -8.24 -8.68
N ASN A 45 26.17 -8.47 -7.47
CA ASN A 45 27.61 -8.57 -7.22
C ASN A 45 28.25 -9.83 -7.83
N GLU A 46 27.47 -10.85 -8.17
CA GLU A 46 27.94 -12.10 -8.77
C GLU A 46 27.94 -12.07 -10.31
N ILE A 47 27.40 -11.02 -10.93
CA ILE A 47 27.28 -10.92 -12.39
C ILE A 47 28.56 -10.30 -12.97
N GLU A 48 29.24 -11.04 -13.86
CA GLU A 48 30.48 -10.61 -14.52
C GLU A 48 30.28 -9.39 -15.44
N ASN A 49 29.12 -9.27 -16.09
CA ASN A 49 28.74 -8.16 -16.96
C ASN A 49 27.33 -7.66 -16.60
N PRO A 50 27.18 -6.84 -15.55
CA PRO A 50 25.86 -6.42 -15.10
C PRO A 50 25.17 -5.49 -16.10
N PRO A 51 23.82 -5.52 -16.17
CA PRO A 51 23.08 -4.58 -17.00
C PRO A 51 23.31 -3.14 -16.54
N ALA A 52 23.27 -2.19 -17.48
CA ALA A 52 23.51 -0.77 -17.20
C ALA A 52 22.52 -0.14 -16.19
N GLY A 53 21.37 -0.76 -15.98
CA GLY A 53 20.41 -0.35 -14.96
C GLY A 53 19.27 -1.35 -14.80
N LEU A 54 18.71 -1.41 -13.60
CA LEU A 54 17.56 -2.27 -13.28
C LEU A 54 16.32 -1.44 -12.94
N CYS A 55 15.17 -1.96 -13.33
CA CYS A 55 13.86 -1.41 -12.97
C CYS A 55 13.23 -2.29 -11.88
N ILE A 56 12.95 -1.69 -10.72
CA ILE A 56 12.22 -2.37 -9.64
C ILE A 56 10.72 -2.07 -9.77
N TYR A 57 9.93 -3.12 -9.66
CA TYR A 57 8.48 -3.06 -9.74
C TYR A 57 7.82 -3.68 -8.49
N ILE A 58 7.25 -2.84 -7.63
CA ILE A 58 6.53 -3.25 -6.41
C ILE A 58 5.02 -3.23 -6.68
N LYS A 59 4.37 -4.38 -6.50
CA LYS A 59 2.91 -4.52 -6.61
C LYS A 59 2.26 -4.76 -5.26
N ILE A 60 1.39 -3.84 -4.83
CA ILE A 60 0.50 -4.07 -3.70
C ILE A 60 -0.73 -4.82 -4.21
N ARG A 61 -0.86 -6.08 -3.79
CA ARG A 61 -1.99 -6.97 -4.13
C ARG A 61 -3.05 -6.94 -3.03
N PRO A 62 -4.32 -7.29 -3.31
CA PRO A 62 -5.35 -7.44 -2.30
C PRO A 62 -4.90 -8.30 -1.12
N GLN A 63 -5.09 -7.80 0.09
CA GLN A 63 -4.90 -8.50 1.35
C GLN A 63 -6.28 -8.83 1.92
N GLY A 64 -7.01 -9.66 1.18
CA GLY A 64 -8.35 -10.08 1.55
C GLY A 64 -8.35 -10.87 2.86
N PHE A 65 -9.44 -10.77 3.60
CA PHE A 65 -9.71 -11.63 4.74
C PHE A 65 -10.64 -12.76 4.32
N ASN A 66 -10.59 -13.89 5.03
CA ASN A 66 -11.56 -14.94 4.84
C ASN A 66 -12.95 -14.42 5.27
N PHE A 67 -13.89 -14.35 4.32
CA PHE A 67 -15.27 -13.88 4.52
C PHE A 67 -16.19 -14.97 5.05
N GLU A 68 -15.68 -16.17 5.37
CA GLU A 68 -16.44 -17.31 5.88
C GLU A 68 -17.03 -17.12 7.29
N THR A 69 -16.93 -15.92 7.89
CA THR A 69 -17.55 -15.61 9.19
C THR A 69 -18.64 -14.56 8.98
N GLU A 70 -19.88 -14.94 9.27
CA GLU A 70 -21.15 -14.25 8.92
C GLU A 70 -21.30 -12.81 9.47
N ASP A 71 -20.38 -12.33 10.32
CA ASP A 71 -20.52 -11.07 11.07
C ASP A 71 -19.67 -9.88 10.56
N ARG A 72 -19.10 -9.94 9.34
CA ARG A 72 -18.15 -8.89 8.89
C ARG A 72 -18.82 -7.79 8.06
N CYS A 73 -18.84 -6.59 8.63
CA CYS A 73 -19.21 -5.34 7.98
C CYS A 73 -18.45 -5.13 6.64
N TYR A 74 -19.17 -4.96 5.53
CA TYR A 74 -18.62 -4.76 4.18
C TYR A 74 -17.61 -3.61 4.09
N HIS A 75 -17.76 -2.57 4.93
CA HIS A 75 -16.82 -1.46 5.03
C HIS A 75 -15.37 -1.89 5.34
N ARG A 76 -15.16 -3.07 5.95
CA ARG A 76 -13.82 -3.62 6.25
C ARG A 76 -12.98 -3.92 5.01
N ARG A 77 -13.62 -3.99 3.83
CA ARG A 77 -12.92 -4.15 2.55
C ARG A 77 -12.27 -2.85 2.07
N PHE A 78 -12.66 -1.70 2.62
CA PHE A 78 -12.07 -0.39 2.30
C PHE A 78 -11.13 0.05 3.42
N HIS A 79 -9.96 -0.58 3.50
CA HIS A 79 -8.99 -0.34 4.57
C HIS A 79 -8.61 1.14 4.69
N SER A 80 -8.65 1.73 5.88
CA SER A 80 -8.26 3.13 6.09
C SER A 80 -6.82 3.27 6.57
N ARG A 81 -6.25 2.22 7.17
CA ARG A 81 -4.91 2.26 7.78
C ARG A 81 -3.83 2.01 6.73
N ARG A 82 -2.84 2.90 6.71
CA ARG A 82 -1.73 2.86 5.74
C ARG A 82 -0.66 1.84 6.13
N LEU A 83 -0.18 1.08 5.16
CA LEU A 83 0.98 0.20 5.31
C LEU A 83 2.25 1.03 5.53
N ARG A 84 3.13 0.53 6.40
CA ARG A 84 4.42 1.16 6.73
C ARG A 84 5.55 0.20 6.44
N LEU A 85 6.72 0.76 6.11
CA LEU A 85 7.96 0.02 5.99
C LEU A 85 8.64 0.00 7.36
N HIS A 86 8.93 -1.19 7.86
CA HIS A 86 9.65 -1.41 9.10
C HIS A 86 11.15 -1.45 8.83
N ASN A 87 11.92 -0.82 9.73
CA ASN A 87 13.39 -0.74 9.69
C ASN A 87 13.93 -0.34 8.30
N PRO A 88 13.48 0.80 7.74
CA PRO A 88 13.92 1.25 6.42
C PRO A 88 15.45 1.37 6.33
N GLU A 89 16.11 1.78 7.42
CA GLU A 89 17.57 1.94 7.52
C GLU A 89 18.37 0.65 7.32
N ALA A 90 17.73 -0.51 7.43
CA ALA A 90 18.38 -1.81 7.23
C ALA A 90 18.28 -2.32 5.77
N LEU A 91 17.70 -1.53 4.86
CA LEU A 91 17.71 -1.83 3.43
C LEU A 91 19.14 -1.68 2.87
N PRO A 92 19.56 -2.56 1.95
CA PRO A 92 20.83 -2.40 1.26
C PRO A 92 20.75 -1.30 0.21
N ASP A 93 21.85 -0.61 -0.03
CA ASP A 93 21.94 0.33 -1.15
C ASP A 93 22.01 -0.44 -2.48
N LEU A 94 21.21 -0.01 -3.46
CA LEU A 94 21.12 -0.58 -4.80
C LEU A 94 21.49 0.47 -5.85
N PRO A 95 22.79 0.79 -6.02
CA PRO A 95 23.26 1.88 -6.88
C PRO A 95 23.11 1.61 -8.39
N PHE A 96 22.56 0.47 -8.77
CA PHE A 96 22.31 0.06 -10.14
C PHE A 96 20.82 0.11 -10.52
N VAL A 97 19.94 0.48 -9.58
CA VAL A 97 18.51 0.64 -9.86
C VAL A 97 18.27 2.03 -10.42
N THR A 98 17.71 2.10 -11.63
CA THR A 98 17.48 3.37 -12.34
C THR A 98 16.01 3.79 -12.35
N ARG A 99 15.09 2.85 -12.09
CA ARG A 99 13.65 3.12 -12.04
C ARG A 99 12.98 2.36 -10.89
N LEU A 100 12.17 3.07 -10.12
CA LEU A 100 11.27 2.50 -9.11
C LEU A 100 9.82 2.72 -9.53
N THR A 101 9.03 1.64 -9.65
CA THR A 101 7.59 1.74 -9.86
C THR A 101 6.84 1.01 -8.76
N ILE A 102 5.95 1.72 -8.06
CA ILE A 102 5.05 1.13 -7.06
C ILE A 102 3.62 1.27 -7.56
N ARG A 103 2.89 0.16 -7.62
CA ARG A 103 1.52 0.11 -8.17
C ARG A 103 0.65 -0.78 -7.30
N SER A 104 -0.57 -0.34 -7.04
CA SER A 104 -1.62 -1.23 -6.52
C SER A 104 -2.25 -1.97 -7.69
N GLY A 105 -2.59 -3.25 -7.53
CA GLY A 105 -3.37 -3.92 -8.57
C GLY A 105 -4.26 -5.02 -8.00
N SER A 106 -5.54 -4.91 -8.32
CA SER A 106 -6.59 -5.87 -7.94
C SER A 106 -6.47 -7.18 -8.73
N TRP A 107 -7.44 -8.07 -8.55
CA TRP A 107 -7.58 -9.31 -9.32
C TRP A 107 -8.04 -9.07 -10.77
N GLY A 108 -8.34 -7.81 -11.16
CA GLY A 108 -8.71 -7.38 -12.52
C GLY A 108 -7.83 -6.22 -13.05
N SER A 109 -8.07 -5.77 -14.29
CA SER A 109 -7.28 -4.71 -14.92
C SER A 109 -7.55 -3.34 -14.30
N ASP A 110 -6.47 -2.71 -13.85
CA ASP A 110 -6.34 -1.33 -13.43
C ASP A 110 -7.14 -0.89 -12.19
N ALA A 111 -6.64 0.18 -11.58
CA ALA A 111 -6.83 0.63 -10.20
C ALA A 111 -8.28 0.97 -9.76
N VAL A 112 -9.29 0.56 -10.54
CA VAL A 112 -10.70 0.91 -10.36
C VAL A 112 -11.28 0.30 -9.09
N ASP A 113 -10.75 -0.84 -8.63
CA ASP A 113 -11.19 -1.46 -7.39
C ASP A 113 -10.06 -1.52 -6.34
N ALA A 114 -10.06 -0.55 -5.41
CA ALA A 114 -9.17 -0.54 -4.25
C ALA A 114 -9.67 -1.45 -3.11
N THR A 115 -10.75 -2.22 -3.35
CA THR A 115 -11.28 -3.19 -2.40
C THR A 115 -10.21 -4.20 -2.01
N ASP A 116 -10.14 -4.47 -0.71
CA ASP A 116 -9.18 -5.35 -0.06
C ASP A 116 -7.71 -4.90 -0.21
N ILE A 117 -7.43 -3.68 -0.71
CA ILE A 117 -6.06 -3.15 -0.85
C ILE A 117 -5.82 -2.05 0.18
N ARG A 118 -4.88 -2.27 1.09
CA ARG A 118 -4.43 -1.23 2.02
C ARG A 118 -3.68 -0.13 1.29
N PRO A 119 -3.91 1.15 1.65
CA PRO A 119 -3.14 2.24 1.08
C PRO A 119 -1.70 2.13 1.58
N LEU A 120 -0.71 2.42 0.74
CA LEU A 120 0.67 2.50 1.18
C LEU A 120 0.91 3.90 1.78
N SER A 121 1.71 3.99 2.85
CA SER A 121 2.13 5.31 3.36
C SER A 121 3.03 5.99 2.32
N PRO A 122 2.84 7.30 2.03
CA PRO A 122 3.73 8.06 1.15
C PRO A 122 5.20 8.04 1.60
N LEU A 123 5.46 7.77 2.88
CA LEU A 123 6.82 7.61 3.39
C LEU A 123 7.53 6.36 2.88
N VAL A 124 6.80 5.28 2.55
CA VAL A 124 7.43 4.03 2.10
C VAL A 124 8.24 4.21 0.81
N PRO A 125 7.69 4.76 -0.30
CA PRO A 125 8.49 5.00 -1.50
C PRO A 125 9.69 5.90 -1.22
N LEU A 126 9.53 6.94 -0.39
CA LEU A 126 10.62 7.84 -0.04
C LEU A 126 11.74 7.11 0.72
N GLN A 127 11.37 6.26 1.68
CA GLN A 127 12.31 5.43 2.43
C GLN A 127 13.03 4.43 1.53
N CYS A 128 12.35 3.84 0.53
CA CYS A 128 13.03 3.02 -0.48
C CYS A 128 14.01 3.86 -1.30
N LEU A 129 13.61 5.04 -1.79
CA LEU A 129 14.44 5.89 -2.67
C LEU A 129 15.76 6.32 -2.02
N VAL A 130 15.82 6.48 -0.70
CA VAL A 130 17.07 6.76 0.03
C VAL A 130 18.15 5.72 -0.27
N HIS A 131 17.76 4.46 -0.49
CA HIS A 131 18.66 3.33 -0.79
C HIS A 131 18.81 3.04 -2.28
N LEU A 132 18.25 3.88 -3.16
CA LEU A 132 18.29 3.71 -4.62
C LEU A 132 18.93 4.94 -5.29
N PRO A 133 20.23 5.21 -5.07
CA PRO A 133 20.84 6.50 -5.42
C PRO A 133 20.93 6.78 -6.92
N ALA A 134 20.82 5.76 -7.78
CA ALA A 134 20.85 5.91 -9.23
C ALA A 134 19.45 6.05 -9.86
N VAL A 135 18.38 6.12 -9.07
CA VAL A 135 17.02 6.25 -9.60
C VAL A 135 16.85 7.62 -10.24
N GLN A 136 16.52 7.60 -11.53
CA GLN A 136 16.21 8.78 -12.33
C GLN A 136 14.70 8.93 -12.54
N GLU A 137 13.97 7.81 -12.47
CA GLU A 137 12.53 7.78 -12.67
C GLU A 137 11.84 7.05 -11.52
N TRP A 138 10.87 7.71 -10.90
CA TRP A 138 10.00 7.09 -9.91
C TRP A 138 8.54 7.26 -10.32
N ASN A 139 7.78 6.17 -10.23
CA ASN A 139 6.37 6.16 -10.60
C ASN A 139 5.53 5.53 -9.50
N ALA A 140 4.63 6.31 -8.91
CA ALA A 140 3.68 5.86 -7.90
C ALA A 140 2.27 6.36 -8.26
N PRO A 141 1.57 5.72 -9.22
CA PRO A 141 0.28 6.21 -9.71
C PRO A 141 -0.78 6.38 -8.62
N TRP A 142 -0.67 5.61 -7.54
CA TRP A 142 -1.61 5.59 -6.40
C TRP A 142 -1.31 6.65 -5.33
N LEU A 143 -0.18 7.36 -5.42
CA LEU A 143 0.14 8.46 -4.48
C LEU A 143 -0.79 9.66 -4.71
N TRP A 144 -1.40 9.73 -5.89
CA TRP A 144 -2.27 10.80 -6.39
C TRP A 144 -3.74 10.58 -6.06
N GLU A 145 -4.01 10.24 -4.80
CA GLU A 145 -5.33 9.85 -4.28
C GLU A 145 -5.68 8.39 -4.60
N ARG A 146 -6.27 7.70 -3.62
CA ARG A 146 -7.10 6.54 -4.00
C ARG A 146 -8.10 7.07 -5.01
N PRO A 147 -8.44 6.35 -6.08
CA PRO A 147 -9.68 6.65 -6.75
C PRO A 147 -10.73 6.66 -5.66
N MET A 148 -11.21 7.87 -5.32
CA MET A 148 -12.41 8.05 -4.51
C MET A 148 -13.39 7.08 -5.12
N PRO A 149 -13.98 6.13 -4.35
CA PRO A 149 -14.78 5.06 -4.91
C PRO A 149 -15.71 5.69 -5.93
N THR A 150 -15.37 5.50 -7.21
CA THR A 150 -16.06 6.19 -8.28
C THR A 150 -17.40 5.52 -8.28
N THR A 151 -18.39 6.29 -7.84
CA THR A 151 -19.80 5.92 -7.62
C THR A 151 -20.12 5.28 -6.26
N LEU A 152 -20.58 6.15 -5.34
CA LEU A 152 -21.71 5.80 -4.47
C LEU A 152 -22.77 5.04 -5.30
N PRO A 153 -23.18 3.81 -4.93
CA PRO A 153 -24.20 3.07 -5.68
C PRO A 153 -25.62 3.62 -5.46
N SER A 154 -25.78 4.63 -4.59
CA SER A 154 -27.06 5.25 -4.32
C SER A 154 -27.34 6.39 -5.30
N LYS A 155 -28.22 6.11 -6.27
CA LYS A 155 -28.85 7.11 -7.15
C LYS A 155 -29.46 8.26 -6.32
N THR A 156 -29.99 7.94 -5.14
CA THR A 156 -30.64 8.85 -4.19
C THR A 156 -29.71 9.93 -3.63
N ILE A 157 -28.43 9.63 -3.38
CA ILE A 157 -27.47 10.64 -2.86
C ILE A 157 -27.05 11.62 -3.97
N ARG A 158 -26.97 11.19 -5.24
CA ARG A 158 -26.68 12.10 -6.37
C ARG A 158 -27.78 13.12 -6.60
N GLU A 159 -29.04 12.76 -6.33
CA GLU A 159 -30.19 13.63 -6.54
C GLU A 159 -30.33 14.68 -5.42
N GLN A 160 -29.85 14.38 -4.20
CA GLN A 160 -29.93 15.31 -3.06
C GLN A 160 -28.87 16.44 -3.08
N TYR A 161 -27.73 16.25 -3.73
CA TYR A 161 -26.66 17.26 -3.83
C TYR A 161 -26.78 18.18 -5.06
N ASN A 162 -27.81 18.00 -5.89
CA ASN A 162 -28.07 18.81 -7.09
C ASN A 162 -29.32 19.69 -6.94
N TRP A 163 -29.47 20.36 -5.80
CA TRP A 163 -30.35 21.53 -5.72
C TRP A 163 -29.49 22.79 -5.48
N PRO A 164 -29.82 23.91 -6.16
CA PRO A 164 -28.97 25.09 -6.34
C PRO A 164 -28.57 25.81 -5.05
#